data_AF-A0AAN1ID57-F1
#
_entry.id   AF-A0AAN1ID57-F1
#
_cell.length_a   1.000
_cell.length_b   1.000
_cell.length_c   1.000
_cell.angle_alpha   90.00
_cell.angle_beta   90.00
_cell.angle_gamma   90.00
#
_symmetry.space_group_name_H-M   'P 1'
#
loop_
_entity.id
_entity.type
_entity.pdbx_description
1 polymer ?
#
loop_
_entity_poly.entity_id
_entity_poly.type
_entity_poly.pdbx_seq_one_letter_code
_entity_poly.pdbx_strand_id
1 'polypeptide(L)'
;MATLDSFREATGEPIQLDLANGYIADIRLNAGDINGRTITVELTDNGTPITDTTGITVALAYNTTPGSGLGDRVSMPAVFGTPTATYRVAVPRKALQHAGAILMGIEVSVNGTRTCSRNFHGIVERAVFDATAPDAQDQMNVLEQLIDDANKAVRNAVSAAGEARDAANAARTSVIEYRQLSDDCKSKIAASAAAGVVFATQADIDAQYDTVIAPALSDAETIPPLTQSDIDWALDIINR
;
A
#
# COMPACT_ATOMS: atom_id res chain seq x y z
N MET A 1 11.10 13.58 32.96
CA MET A 1 11.61 14.09 31.66
C MET A 1 10.89 15.40 31.40
N ALA A 2 11.60 16.50 31.16
CA ALA A 2 10.94 17.74 30.77
C ALA A 2 10.36 17.57 29.36
N THR A 3 9.09 17.91 29.16
CA THR A 3 8.47 17.95 27.82
C THR A 3 8.69 19.35 27.24
N LEU A 4 9.00 19.43 25.93
CA LEU A 4 9.20 20.71 25.23
C LEU A 4 7.88 21.26 24.68
N ASP A 5 6.78 21.06 25.40
CA ASP A 5 5.44 21.40 24.90
C ASP A 5 5.28 22.91 24.71
N SER A 6 5.81 23.72 25.65
CA SER A 6 5.82 25.18 25.55
C SER A 6 6.68 25.71 24.40
N PHE A 7 7.73 24.99 24.00
CA PHE A 7 8.58 25.39 22.86
C PHE A 7 7.80 25.35 21.54
N ARG A 8 6.75 24.53 21.48
CA ARG A 8 5.91 24.38 20.29
C ARG A 8 4.79 25.40 20.21
N GLU A 9 4.57 26.25 21.22
CA GLU A 9 3.55 27.30 21.12
C GLU A 9 3.91 28.29 20.01
N ALA A 10 2.94 28.57 19.14
CA ALA A 10 3.09 29.50 18.03
C ALA A 10 3.08 30.96 18.49
N THR A 11 2.53 31.22 19.67
CA THR A 11 2.41 32.54 20.29
C THR A 11 2.88 32.47 21.75
N GLY A 12 3.45 33.55 22.27
CA GLY A 12 3.85 33.62 23.68
C GLY A 12 2.64 33.67 24.63
N GLU A 13 1.53 34.24 24.17
CA GLU A 13 0.25 34.31 24.86
C GLU A 13 -0.85 33.69 23.98
N PRO A 14 -1.91 33.07 24.57
CA PRO A 14 -3.07 32.64 23.82
C PRO A 14 -3.71 33.76 23.02
N ILE A 15 -4.25 33.44 21.85
CA ILE A 15 -5.03 34.39 21.04
C ILE A 15 -6.35 34.66 21.76
N GLN A 16 -6.53 35.88 22.21
CA GLN A 16 -7.77 36.33 22.86
C GLN A 16 -8.82 36.64 21.79
N LEU A 17 -9.93 35.89 21.81
CA LEU A 17 -11.07 36.11 20.92
C LEU A 17 -12.30 36.52 21.72
N ASP A 18 -12.53 37.82 21.69
CA ASP A 18 -13.67 38.47 22.32
C ASP A 18 -14.73 38.90 21.29
N LEU A 19 -14.26 39.32 20.12
CA LEU A 19 -15.08 39.78 19.00
C LEU A 19 -14.65 39.04 17.75
N ALA A 20 -15.63 38.64 16.93
CA ALA A 20 -15.34 38.01 15.63
C ALA A 20 -14.45 38.90 14.75
N ASN A 21 -14.62 40.23 14.80
CA ASN A 21 -13.79 41.18 14.03
C ASN A 21 -12.55 41.69 14.80
N GLY A 22 -12.20 41.06 15.92
CA GLY A 22 -11.00 41.39 16.69
C GLY A 22 -9.74 41.26 15.84
N TYR A 23 -8.76 42.12 16.12
CA TYR A 23 -7.46 42.02 15.45
C TYR A 23 -6.68 40.82 16.01
N ILE A 24 -6.14 40.01 15.11
CA ILE A 24 -5.24 38.90 15.43
C ILE A 24 -3.94 39.18 14.69
N ALA A 25 -2.81 39.15 15.41
CA ALA A 25 -1.50 39.38 14.83
C ALA A 25 -1.10 38.21 13.91
N ASP A 26 -0.24 38.50 12.94
CA ASP A 26 0.33 37.47 12.08
C ASP A 26 1.24 36.55 12.90
N ILE A 27 1.21 35.25 12.59
CA ILE A 27 1.92 34.22 13.33
C ILE A 27 3.08 33.69 12.48
N ARG A 28 4.27 33.60 13.08
CA ARG A 28 5.43 32.99 12.44
C ARG A 28 5.39 31.48 12.63
N LEU A 29 5.51 30.75 11.52
CA LEU A 29 5.52 29.29 11.45
C LEU A 29 6.77 28.84 10.68
N ASN A 30 7.11 27.55 10.72
CA ASN A 30 8.24 27.03 9.94
C ASN A 30 7.86 25.77 9.17
N ALA A 31 8.27 25.69 7.90
CA ALA A 31 8.03 24.52 7.05
C ALA A 31 8.76 23.25 7.54
N GLY A 32 9.79 23.39 8.38
CA GLY A 32 10.48 22.28 9.03
C GLY A 32 9.67 21.63 10.16
N ASP A 33 8.61 22.27 10.66
CA ASP A 33 7.81 21.75 11.76
C ASP A 33 6.92 20.60 11.27
N ILE A 34 7.35 19.35 11.47
CA ILE A 34 6.62 18.14 11.03
C ILE A 34 5.26 18.05 11.72
N ASN A 35 5.24 18.28 13.03
CA ASN A 35 4.02 18.23 13.83
C ASN A 35 3.37 19.61 13.99
N GLY A 36 3.91 20.65 13.35
CA GLY A 36 3.46 22.04 13.46
C GLY A 36 3.67 22.69 14.82
N ARG A 37 3.41 23.99 14.87
CA ARG A 37 3.33 24.78 16.11
C ARG A 37 1.90 24.80 16.63
N THR A 38 1.73 24.84 17.93
CA THR A 38 0.44 24.86 18.61
C THR A 38 -0.12 26.27 18.64
N ILE A 39 -1.32 26.44 18.11
CA ILE A 39 -2.12 27.66 18.31
C ILE A 39 -3.07 27.40 19.46
N THR A 40 -3.05 28.31 20.43
CA THR A 40 -3.96 28.31 21.58
C THR A 40 -4.85 29.55 21.51
N VAL A 41 -6.14 29.36 21.73
CA VAL A 41 -7.19 30.38 21.64
C VAL A 41 -7.98 30.38 22.95
N GLU A 42 -8.25 31.56 23.48
CA GLU A 42 -9.13 31.78 24.63
C GLU A 42 -10.34 32.61 24.18
N LEU A 43 -11.55 32.13 24.49
CA LEU A 43 -12.79 32.81 24.15
C LEU A 43 -13.32 33.58 25.36
N THR A 44 -13.65 34.85 25.17
CA THR A 44 -14.34 35.67 26.17
C THR A 44 -15.60 36.30 25.57
N ASP A 45 -16.52 36.72 26.43
CA ASP A 45 -17.68 37.53 26.04
C ASP A 45 -17.56 38.93 26.63
N ASN A 46 -17.11 39.87 25.82
CA ASN A 46 -16.78 41.24 26.19
C ASN A 46 -15.88 41.33 27.44
N GLY A 47 -14.81 40.53 27.46
CA GLY A 47 -13.87 40.38 28.57
C GLY A 47 -14.37 39.50 29.73
N THR A 48 -15.59 38.98 29.65
CA THR A 48 -16.12 38.02 30.65
C THR A 48 -15.68 36.61 30.30
N PRO A 49 -15.08 35.84 31.23
CA PRO A 49 -14.72 34.45 30.99
C PRO A 49 -15.95 33.60 30.67
N ILE A 50 -15.88 32.84 29.57
CA ILE A 50 -16.83 31.78 29.26
C ILE A 50 -16.44 30.53 30.06
N THR A 51 -17.30 30.06 30.96
CA THR A 51 -17.02 28.91 31.84
C THR A 51 -17.79 27.64 31.45
N ASP A 52 -18.85 27.76 30.64
CA ASP A 52 -19.58 26.62 30.07
C ASP A 52 -19.24 26.49 28.58
N THR A 53 -18.58 25.39 28.23
CA THR A 53 -18.16 25.08 26.85
C THR A 53 -19.15 24.17 26.13
N THR A 54 -20.28 23.84 26.75
CA THR A 54 -21.27 22.91 26.17
C THR A 54 -21.81 23.45 24.85
N GLY A 55 -21.73 22.64 23.80
CA GLY A 55 -22.20 23.03 22.46
C GLY A 55 -21.28 24.01 21.72
N ILE A 56 -20.11 24.35 22.28
CA ILE A 56 -19.09 25.17 21.64
C ILE A 56 -18.04 24.25 21.00
N THR A 57 -17.84 24.43 19.70
CA THR A 57 -16.78 23.77 18.93
C THR A 57 -15.94 24.82 18.24
N VAL A 58 -14.62 24.60 18.22
CA VAL A 58 -13.67 25.51 17.60
C VAL A 58 -12.84 24.77 16.57
N ALA A 59 -12.54 25.42 15.45
CA ALA A 59 -11.66 24.90 14.42
C ALA A 59 -10.70 25.97 13.92
N LEU A 60 -9.47 25.56 13.61
CA LEU A 60 -8.51 26.38 12.88
C LEU A 60 -8.76 26.14 11.38
N ALA A 61 -9.23 27.18 10.69
CA ALA A 61 -9.32 27.20 9.25
C ALA A 61 -8.02 27.76 8.65
N TYR A 62 -7.56 27.17 7.55
CA TYR A 62 -6.34 27.59 6.86
C TYR A 62 -6.47 27.43 5.35
N ASN A 63 -5.88 28.35 4.59
CA ASN A 63 -5.84 28.33 3.14
C ASN A 63 -4.42 28.63 2.66
N THR A 64 -3.81 27.66 1.98
CA THR A 64 -2.45 27.75 1.42
C THR A 64 -2.42 28.42 0.05
N THR A 65 -3.58 28.62 -0.59
CA THR A 65 -3.71 29.24 -1.91
C THR A 65 -4.85 30.27 -1.90
N PRO A 66 -4.71 31.38 -1.14
CA PRO A 66 -5.75 32.40 -1.07
C PRO A 66 -6.03 32.99 -2.46
N GLY A 67 -7.30 33.01 -2.87
CA GLY A 67 -7.75 33.58 -4.13
C GLY A 67 -7.98 32.59 -5.28
N SER A 68 -7.50 31.34 -5.17
CA SER A 68 -7.70 30.31 -6.21
C SER A 68 -8.50 29.08 -5.75
N GLY A 69 -8.64 28.87 -4.44
CA GLY A 69 -9.37 27.73 -3.89
C GLY A 69 -9.88 27.97 -2.47
N LEU A 70 -10.77 27.08 -2.01
CA LEU A 70 -11.20 27.03 -0.62
C LEU A 70 -10.10 26.41 0.25
N GLY A 71 -10.02 26.87 1.50
CA GLY A 71 -9.13 26.30 2.50
C GLY A 71 -9.64 24.98 3.06
N ASP A 72 -8.94 24.50 4.08
CA ASP A 72 -9.30 23.33 4.87
C ASP A 72 -9.38 23.76 6.35
N ARG A 73 -9.80 22.85 7.23
CA ARG A 73 -9.92 23.13 8.66
C ARG A 73 -9.58 21.93 9.52
N VAL A 74 -9.10 22.21 10.72
CA VAL A 74 -8.84 21.19 11.74
C VAL A 74 -9.58 21.56 13.03
N SER A 75 -10.21 20.57 13.67
CA SER A 75 -10.86 20.80 14.97
C SER A 75 -9.82 21.14 16.03
N MET A 76 -10.13 22.10 16.90
CA MET A 76 -9.35 22.47 18.07
C MET A 76 -9.98 21.83 19.31
N PRO A 77 -9.37 20.81 19.91
CA PRO A 77 -9.83 20.25 21.16
C PRO A 77 -9.83 21.28 22.29
N ALA A 78 -10.82 21.16 23.19
CA ALA A 78 -10.90 21.95 24.40
C ALA A 78 -9.78 21.58 25.37
N VAL A 79 -9.26 22.58 26.08
CA VAL A 79 -8.33 22.43 27.20
C VAL A 79 -9.13 22.59 28.49
N PHE A 80 -9.05 21.59 29.36
CA PHE A 80 -9.75 21.62 30.64
C PHE A 80 -8.91 22.26 31.74
N GLY A 81 -9.58 22.83 32.75
CA GLY A 81 -8.92 23.43 33.91
C GLY A 81 -8.38 24.84 33.66
N THR A 82 -8.77 25.48 32.56
CA THR A 82 -8.43 26.88 32.24
C THR A 82 -9.48 27.84 32.80
N PRO A 83 -9.12 29.12 33.07
CA PRO A 83 -10.05 30.11 33.60
C PRO A 83 -11.22 30.45 32.66
N THR A 84 -11.04 30.21 31.36
CA THR A 84 -12.07 30.40 30.34
C THR A 84 -12.01 29.32 29.26
N ALA A 85 -13.00 29.29 28.38
CA ALA A 85 -13.11 28.37 27.26
C ALA A 85 -11.86 28.46 26.35
N THR A 86 -10.97 27.48 26.51
CA THR A 86 -9.66 27.46 25.85
C THR A 86 -9.59 26.28 24.90
N TYR A 87 -9.07 26.52 23.69
CA TYR A 87 -8.95 25.51 22.66
C TYR A 87 -7.56 25.59 22.04
N ARG A 88 -6.99 24.43 21.71
CA ARG A 88 -5.66 24.42 21.09
C ARG A 88 -5.51 23.34 20.05
N VAL A 89 -4.72 23.61 19.02
CA VAL A 89 -4.39 22.64 17.98
C VAL A 89 -3.03 22.95 17.39
N ALA A 90 -2.31 21.92 16.96
CA ALA A 90 -1.15 22.13 16.11
C ALA A 90 -1.58 22.52 14.70
N VAL A 91 -0.89 23.49 14.10
CA VAL A 91 -1.06 23.84 12.69
C VAL A 91 -0.77 22.60 11.84
N PRO A 92 -1.71 22.14 11.00
CA PRO A 92 -1.53 20.90 10.25
C PRO A 92 -0.34 20.95 9.29
N ARG A 93 0.35 19.81 9.11
CA ARG A 93 1.48 19.68 8.18
C ARG A 93 1.15 20.18 6.77
N LYS A 94 -0.09 19.95 6.30
CA LYS A 94 -0.59 20.42 4.99
C LYS A 94 -0.49 21.94 4.84
N ALA A 95 -0.67 22.71 5.90
CA ALA A 95 -0.55 24.17 5.90
C ALA A 95 0.91 24.65 5.83
N LEU A 96 1.88 23.79 6.18
CA LEU A 96 3.30 24.13 6.34
C LEU A 96 4.18 23.62 5.19
N GLN A 97 3.59 23.00 4.17
CA GLN A 97 4.34 22.37 3.07
C GLN A 97 5.17 23.36 2.26
N HIS A 98 4.71 24.62 2.16
CA HIS A 98 5.37 25.64 1.36
C HIS A 98 5.60 26.90 2.18
N ALA A 99 6.78 27.48 2.01
CA ALA A 99 7.10 28.77 2.60
C ALA A 99 6.27 29.88 1.95
N GLY A 100 5.87 30.87 2.73
CA GLY A 100 5.05 32.00 2.29
C GLY A 100 3.93 32.34 3.26
N ALA A 101 3.10 33.31 2.86
CA ALA A 101 1.93 33.71 3.61
C ALA A 101 0.76 32.78 3.30
N ILE A 102 0.17 32.20 4.35
CA ILE A 102 -1.09 31.45 4.30
C ILE A 102 -2.17 32.24 5.04
N LEU A 103 -3.41 32.10 4.61
CA LEU A 103 -4.55 32.75 5.27
C LEU A 103 -5.08 31.82 6.35
N MET A 104 -5.28 32.33 7.57
CA MET A 104 -5.82 31.57 8.69
C MET A 104 -7.02 32.30 9.32
N GLY A 105 -7.85 31.53 10.02
CA GLY A 105 -9.00 32.03 10.76
C GLY A 105 -9.42 31.05 11.83
N ILE A 106 -10.06 31.55 12.88
CA ILE A 106 -10.66 30.70 13.91
C ILE A 106 -12.17 30.64 13.66
N GLU A 107 -12.68 29.44 13.45
CA GLU A 107 -14.10 29.16 13.30
C GLU A 107 -14.64 28.75 14.67
N VAL A 108 -15.61 29.50 15.20
CA VAL A 108 -16.33 29.16 16.43
C VAL A 108 -17.76 28.80 16.06
N SER A 109 -18.22 27.64 16.50
CA SER A 109 -19.59 27.18 16.29
C SER A 109 -20.26 26.92 17.62
N VAL A 110 -21.35 27.63 17.89
CA VAL A 110 -22.15 27.54 19.10
C VAL A 110 -23.55 27.05 18.72
N ASN A 111 -23.93 25.87 19.20
CA ASN A 111 -25.25 25.27 18.93
C ASN A 111 -25.63 25.22 17.43
N GLY A 112 -24.63 24.99 16.56
CA GLY A 112 -24.81 24.91 15.11
C GLY A 112 -24.71 26.24 14.35
N THR A 113 -24.66 27.37 15.05
CA THR A 113 -24.39 28.68 14.44
C THR A 113 -22.90 28.94 14.41
N ARG A 114 -22.38 29.22 13.21
CA ARG A 114 -20.95 29.38 12.96
C ARG A 114 -20.57 30.83 12.71
N THR A 115 -19.54 31.29 13.41
CA THR A 115 -18.95 32.62 13.25
C THR A 115 -17.44 32.45 13.08
N CYS A 116 -16.88 33.10 12.06
CA CYS A 116 -15.44 33.11 11.83
C CYS A 116 -14.83 34.38 12.40
N SER A 117 -13.63 34.27 12.96
CA SER A 117 -12.80 35.41 13.27
C SER A 117 -12.44 36.18 12.00
N ARG A 118 -11.93 37.40 12.17
CA ARG A 118 -11.17 38.09 11.13
C ARG A 118 -10.01 37.18 10.69
N ASN A 119 -9.71 37.22 9.40
CA ASN A 119 -8.57 36.51 8.86
C ASN A 119 -7.25 37.13 9.38
N PHE A 120 -6.27 36.29 9.63
CA PHE A 120 -4.89 36.65 9.96
C PHE A 120 -3.93 35.79 9.13
N HIS A 121 -2.65 36.18 9.06
CA HIS A 121 -1.69 35.40 8.27
C HIS A 121 -0.85 34.49 9.14
N GLY A 122 -0.66 33.27 8.64
CA GLY A 122 0.49 32.46 9.00
C GLY A 122 1.61 32.76 8.03
N ILE A 123 2.75 33.25 8.51
CA ILE A 123 3.94 33.40 7.67
C ILE A 123 4.82 32.19 7.91
N VAL A 124 4.77 31.26 6.94
CA VAL A 124 5.57 30.03 6.96
C VAL A 124 6.96 30.35 6.45
N GLU A 125 7.93 30.32 7.35
CA GLU A 125 9.34 30.46 7.01
C GLU A 125 9.85 29.20 6.33
N ARG A 126 10.81 29.37 5.42
CA ARG A 126 11.48 28.23 4.78
C ARG A 126 12.22 27.42 5.85
N ALA A 127 12.12 26.10 5.75
CA ALA A 127 12.92 25.21 6.57
C ALA A 127 14.41 25.46 6.32
N VAL A 128 15.23 25.45 7.38
CA VAL A 128 16.70 25.53 7.25
C VAL A 128 17.25 24.22 6.68
N PHE A 129 16.58 23.10 7.00
CA PHE A 129 16.85 21.78 6.47
C PHE A 129 15.54 21.12 6.09
N ASP A 130 15.46 20.62 4.86
CA ASP A 130 14.33 19.86 4.36
C ASP A 130 14.81 18.46 4.00
N ALA A 131 14.57 17.48 4.88
CA ALA A 131 14.96 16.08 4.67
C ALA A 131 14.26 15.43 3.46
N THR A 132 13.20 16.07 2.94
CA THR A 132 12.47 15.61 1.76
C THR A 132 12.93 16.28 0.48
N ALA A 133 13.85 17.25 0.57
CA ALA A 133 14.38 17.92 -0.60
C ALA A 133 15.29 16.96 -1.41
N PRO A 134 15.21 16.97 -2.75
CA PRO A 134 15.96 16.04 -3.61
C PRO A 134 17.48 16.13 -3.49
N ASP A 135 17.98 17.25 -2.96
CA ASP A 135 19.38 17.57 -2.68
C ASP A 135 19.82 17.23 -1.25
N ALA A 136 18.86 17.07 -0.32
CA ALA A 136 19.11 16.60 1.04
C ALA A 136 19.18 15.06 1.14
N GLN A 137 18.57 14.36 0.18
CA GLN A 137 18.75 12.92 0.01
C GLN A 137 20.07 12.65 -0.69
N ASP A 138 20.98 11.91 -0.05
CA ASP A 138 22.16 11.40 -0.71
C ASP A 138 21.71 10.42 -1.81
N GLN A 139 21.65 10.92 -3.04
CA GLN A 139 21.13 10.19 -4.19
C GLN A 139 21.89 8.88 -4.42
N MET A 140 23.15 8.81 -3.99
CA MET A 140 23.94 7.58 -4.04
C MET A 140 23.40 6.52 -3.08
N ASN A 141 23.04 6.92 -1.85
CA ASN A 141 22.53 6.01 -0.83
C ASN A 141 21.16 5.43 -1.20
N VAL A 142 20.31 6.23 -1.88
CA VAL A 142 19.04 5.74 -2.44
C VAL A 142 19.28 4.72 -3.57
N LEU A 143 20.27 4.96 -4.43
CA LEU A 143 20.65 4.01 -5.48
C LEU A 143 21.23 2.72 -4.90
N GLU A 144 22.07 2.79 -3.87
CA GLU A 144 22.59 1.62 -3.15
C GLU A 144 21.45 0.80 -2.52
N GLN A 145 20.50 1.46 -1.88
CA GLN A 145 19.34 0.79 -1.29
C GLN A 145 18.44 0.15 -2.35
N LEU A 146 18.25 0.81 -3.50
CA LEU A 146 17.51 0.24 -4.63
C LEU A 146 18.21 -1.01 -5.20
N ILE A 147 19.54 -0.99 -5.28
CA ILE A 147 20.34 -2.14 -5.69
C ILE A 147 20.16 -3.30 -4.70
N ASP A 148 20.17 -3.02 -3.39
CA ASP A 148 19.98 -4.03 -2.35
C ASP A 148 18.58 -4.66 -2.38
N ASP A 149 17.54 -3.85 -2.55
CA ASP A 149 16.16 -4.32 -2.68
C ASP A 149 15.98 -5.15 -3.96
N ALA A 150 16.58 -4.74 -5.08
CA ALA A 150 16.59 -5.53 -6.31
C ALA A 150 17.30 -6.88 -6.11
N ASN A 151 18.47 -6.90 -5.47
CA ASN A 151 19.20 -8.14 -5.16
C ASN A 151 18.41 -9.05 -4.21
N LYS A 152 17.67 -8.49 -3.25
CA LYS A 152 16.78 -9.24 -2.37
C LYS A 152 15.61 -9.85 -3.14
N ALA A 153 14.98 -9.09 -4.02
CA ALA A 153 13.90 -9.58 -4.88
C ALA A 153 14.36 -10.73 -5.78
N VAL A 154 15.54 -10.60 -6.40
CA VAL A 154 16.13 -11.66 -7.23
C VAL A 154 16.38 -12.93 -6.41
N ARG A 155 16.96 -12.81 -5.21
CA ARG A 155 17.19 -13.98 -4.34
C ARG A 155 15.89 -14.69 -3.95
N ASN A 156 14.85 -13.93 -3.62
CA ASN A 156 13.54 -14.50 -3.29
C ASN A 156 12.92 -15.23 -4.51
N ALA A 157 13.02 -14.63 -5.70
CA ALA A 157 12.52 -15.25 -6.92
C ALA A 157 13.26 -16.56 -7.25
N VAL A 158 14.58 -16.57 -7.10
CA VAL A 158 15.40 -17.79 -7.30
C VAL A 158 15.02 -18.88 -6.29
N SER A 159 14.82 -18.52 -5.02
CA SER A 159 14.38 -19.48 -3.99
C SER A 159 13.02 -20.08 -4.33
N ALA A 160 12.03 -19.23 -4.66
CA ALA A 160 10.69 -19.68 -5.02
C ALA A 160 10.69 -20.57 -6.28
N ALA A 161 11.52 -20.26 -7.27
CA ALA A 161 11.69 -21.10 -8.45
C ALA A 161 12.31 -22.47 -8.10
N GLY A 162 13.25 -22.51 -7.15
CA GLY A 162 13.82 -23.75 -6.62
C GLY A 162 12.78 -24.60 -5.91
N GLU A 163 12.02 -24.02 -4.98
CA GLU A 163 10.94 -24.71 -4.26
C GLU A 163 9.87 -25.25 -5.20
N ALA A 164 9.48 -24.47 -6.21
CA ALA A 164 8.52 -24.92 -7.23
C ALA A 164 9.05 -26.10 -8.05
N ARG A 165 10.34 -26.08 -8.42
CA ARG A 165 10.98 -27.19 -9.12
C ARG A 165 11.02 -28.45 -8.26
N ASP A 166 11.36 -28.32 -6.98
CA ASP A 166 11.43 -29.44 -6.06
C ASP A 166 10.04 -30.04 -5.79
N ALA A 167 9.01 -29.19 -5.64
CA ALA A 167 7.62 -29.63 -5.52
C ALA A 167 7.14 -30.37 -6.79
N ALA A 168 7.48 -29.85 -7.98
CA ALA A 168 7.16 -30.51 -9.24
C ALA A 168 7.86 -31.87 -9.39
N ASN A 169 9.12 -31.96 -8.99
CA ASN A 169 9.85 -33.23 -8.96
C ASN A 169 9.21 -34.22 -7.98
N ALA A 170 8.89 -33.78 -6.76
CA ALA A 170 8.23 -34.60 -5.75
C ALA A 170 6.89 -35.14 -6.25
N ALA A 171 6.08 -34.32 -6.91
CA ALA A 171 4.83 -34.75 -7.51
C ALA A 171 5.05 -35.78 -8.63
N ARG A 172 6.01 -35.54 -9.53
CA ARG A 172 6.35 -36.44 -10.64
C ARG A 172 6.82 -37.81 -10.17
N THR A 173 7.55 -37.87 -9.05
CA THR A 173 8.07 -39.13 -8.48
C THR A 173 7.16 -39.74 -7.42
N SER A 174 6.03 -39.11 -7.09
CA SER A 174 5.13 -39.63 -6.07
C SER A 174 4.48 -40.93 -6.53
N VAL A 175 4.58 -41.97 -5.69
CA VAL A 175 3.89 -43.25 -5.87
C VAL A 175 2.81 -43.33 -4.80
N ILE A 176 1.57 -43.58 -5.20
CA ILE A 176 0.47 -43.81 -4.26
C ILE A 176 0.46 -45.27 -3.87
N GLU A 177 0.71 -45.57 -2.60
CA GLU A 177 0.63 -46.94 -2.10
C GLU A 177 -0.83 -47.34 -1.85
N TYR A 178 -1.14 -48.63 -2.04
CA TYR A 178 -2.49 -49.18 -1.87
C TYR A 178 -3.15 -48.78 -0.53
N ARG A 179 -2.37 -48.72 0.56
CA ARG A 179 -2.86 -48.31 1.90
C ARG A 179 -3.39 -46.87 1.94
N GLN A 180 -2.88 -45.99 1.09
CA GLN A 180 -3.25 -44.56 1.03
C GLN A 180 -4.51 -44.31 0.19
N LEU A 181 -5.00 -45.32 -0.53
CA LEU A 181 -6.25 -45.21 -1.30
C LEU A 181 -7.47 -45.08 -0.37
N SER A 182 -8.50 -44.37 -0.85
CA SER A 182 -9.77 -44.28 -0.14
C SER A 182 -10.48 -45.64 -0.08
N ASP A 183 -11.35 -45.83 0.91
CA ASP A 183 -12.08 -47.09 1.07
C ASP A 183 -13.01 -47.38 -0.12
N ASP A 184 -13.58 -46.33 -0.74
CA ASP A 184 -14.34 -46.46 -2.00
C ASP A 184 -13.46 -46.97 -3.15
N CYS A 185 -12.23 -46.44 -3.27
CA CYS A 185 -11.29 -46.85 -4.32
C CYS A 185 -10.79 -48.29 -4.08
N LYS A 186 -10.47 -48.65 -2.84
CA LYS A 186 -10.12 -50.02 -2.44
C LYS A 186 -11.26 -51.01 -2.72
N SER A 187 -12.50 -50.61 -2.39
CA SER A 187 -13.71 -51.40 -2.65
C SER A 187 -13.93 -51.63 -4.16
N LYS A 188 -13.74 -50.59 -4.98
CA LYS A 188 -13.82 -50.70 -6.45
C LYS A 188 -12.72 -51.60 -7.02
N ILE A 189 -11.48 -51.49 -6.54
CA ILE A 189 -10.38 -52.37 -6.95
C ILE A 189 -10.71 -53.84 -6.60
N ALA A 190 -11.20 -54.09 -5.38
CA ALA A 190 -11.61 -55.42 -4.95
C ALA A 190 -12.79 -55.97 -5.78
N ALA A 191 -13.78 -55.15 -6.10
CA ALA A 191 -14.90 -55.51 -6.95
C ALA A 191 -14.47 -55.83 -8.39
N SER A 192 -13.55 -55.03 -8.96
CA SER A 192 -12.96 -55.29 -10.27
C SER A 192 -12.14 -56.59 -10.30
N ALA A 193 -11.34 -56.85 -9.25
CA ALA A 193 -10.60 -58.12 -9.11
C ALA A 193 -11.56 -59.32 -8.99
N ALA A 194 -12.64 -59.19 -8.21
CA ALA A 194 -13.67 -60.22 -8.09
C ALA A 194 -14.44 -60.44 -9.40
N ALA A 195 -14.56 -59.41 -10.25
CA ALA A 195 -15.10 -59.51 -11.60
C ALA A 195 -14.11 -60.06 -12.65
N GLY A 196 -12.90 -60.45 -12.23
CA GLY A 196 -11.88 -61.06 -13.10
C GLY A 196 -11.07 -60.07 -13.92
N VAL A 197 -11.12 -58.77 -13.60
CA VAL A 197 -10.28 -57.75 -14.26
C VAL A 197 -8.84 -57.91 -13.77
N VAL A 198 -7.93 -58.30 -14.66
CA VAL A 198 -6.49 -58.41 -14.36
C VAL A 198 -5.89 -57.00 -14.44
N PHE A 199 -5.43 -56.49 -13.30
CA PHE A 199 -4.58 -55.31 -13.28
C PHE A 199 -3.17 -55.72 -13.68
N ALA A 200 -2.70 -55.28 -14.85
CA ALA A 200 -1.35 -55.56 -15.31
C ALA A 200 -0.32 -55.02 -14.30
N THR A 201 0.57 -55.88 -13.84
CA THR A 201 1.71 -55.45 -13.02
C THR A 201 2.71 -54.69 -13.89
N GLN A 202 3.64 -53.96 -13.28
CA GLN A 202 4.71 -53.29 -14.05
C GLN A 202 5.48 -54.30 -14.92
N ALA A 203 5.70 -55.52 -14.42
CA ALA A 203 6.34 -56.59 -15.18
C ALA A 203 5.49 -57.07 -16.37
N ASP A 204 4.16 -57.10 -16.25
CA ASP A 204 3.26 -57.46 -17.37
C ASP A 204 3.24 -56.37 -18.45
N ILE A 205 3.35 -55.10 -18.03
CA ILE A 205 3.42 -53.94 -18.93
C ILE A 205 4.76 -53.94 -19.67
N ASP A 206 5.87 -54.16 -18.96
CA ASP A 206 7.21 -54.24 -19.56
C ASP A 206 7.31 -55.43 -20.51
N ALA A 207 6.74 -56.59 -20.15
CA ALA A 207 6.65 -57.75 -21.03
C ALA A 207 5.81 -57.48 -22.29
N GLN A 208 4.70 -56.75 -22.19
CA GLN A 208 3.92 -56.33 -23.36
C GLN A 208 4.67 -55.31 -24.23
N TYR A 209 5.43 -54.40 -23.62
CA TYR A 209 6.26 -53.46 -24.37
C TYR A 209 7.28 -54.20 -25.22
N ASP A 210 7.99 -55.18 -24.65
CA ASP A 210 9.02 -55.94 -25.36
C ASP A 210 8.45 -56.91 -26.41
N THR A 211 7.26 -57.47 -26.19
CA THR A 211 6.68 -58.50 -27.07
C THR A 211 5.77 -57.95 -28.17
N VAL A 212 5.17 -56.78 -27.96
CA VAL A 212 4.16 -56.21 -28.89
C VAL A 212 4.61 -54.87 -29.45
N ILE A 213 5.17 -53.99 -28.61
CA ILE A 213 5.41 -52.59 -28.99
C ILE A 213 6.80 -52.43 -29.61
N ALA A 214 7.84 -52.99 -29.01
CA ALA A 214 9.21 -52.90 -29.51
C ALA A 214 9.36 -53.55 -30.92
N PRO A 215 8.78 -54.73 -31.21
CA PRO A 215 8.80 -55.29 -32.56
C PRO A 215 8.02 -54.45 -33.58
N ALA A 216 6.86 -53.91 -33.19
CA ALA A 216 6.05 -53.05 -34.06
C ALA A 216 6.72 -51.70 -34.38
N LEU A 217 7.61 -51.22 -33.51
CA LEU A 217 8.45 -50.05 -33.73
C LEU A 217 9.72 -50.38 -34.53
N SER A 218 10.27 -51.59 -34.40
CA SER A 218 11.45 -52.01 -35.19
C SER A 218 11.10 -52.35 -36.65
N ASP A 219 9.89 -52.80 -36.93
CA ASP A 219 9.42 -53.03 -38.32
C ASP A 219 9.11 -51.71 -39.07
N ALA A 220 9.06 -50.58 -38.36
CA ALA A 220 8.80 -49.26 -38.93
C ALA A 220 10.04 -48.60 -39.55
N GLU A 221 11.22 -49.23 -39.53
CA GLU A 221 12.48 -48.57 -39.92
C GLU A 221 12.79 -48.57 -41.43
N THR A 222 11.94 -49.13 -42.29
CA THR A 222 12.04 -48.86 -43.74
C THR A 222 10.67 -48.75 -44.39
N ILE A 223 10.19 -47.52 -44.62
CA ILE A 223 9.32 -47.27 -45.77
C ILE A 223 10.13 -47.74 -46.98
N PRO A 224 9.68 -48.75 -47.75
CA PRO A 224 10.41 -49.20 -48.92
C PRO A 224 10.57 -48.01 -49.88
N PRO A 225 11.74 -47.85 -50.52
CA PRO A 225 11.94 -46.75 -51.47
C PRO A 225 10.86 -46.79 -52.55
N LEU A 226 10.36 -45.61 -52.95
CA LEU A 226 9.36 -45.49 -54.02
C LEU A 226 9.83 -46.28 -55.24
N THR A 227 8.95 -47.13 -55.75
CA THR A 227 9.24 -47.89 -56.96
C THR A 227 9.16 -46.96 -58.17
N GLN A 228 9.81 -47.33 -59.28
CA GLN A 228 9.72 -46.56 -60.51
C GLN A 228 8.26 -46.38 -60.97
N SER A 229 7.40 -47.36 -60.72
CA SER A 229 5.95 -47.26 -60.98
C SER A 229 5.25 -46.19 -60.15
N ASP A 230 5.64 -46.00 -58.89
CA ASP A 230 5.06 -44.96 -58.03
C ASP A 230 5.47 -43.56 -58.52
N ILE A 231 6.72 -43.44 -58.99
CA ILE A 231 7.27 -42.21 -59.58
C ILE A 231 6.57 -41.89 -60.91
N ASP A 232 6.39 -42.89 -61.77
CA ASP A 232 5.75 -42.73 -63.08
C ASP A 232 4.26 -42.36 -62.93
N TRP A 233 3.55 -42.96 -61.95
CA TRP A 233 2.18 -42.59 -61.62
C TRP A 233 2.07 -41.13 -61.14
N ALA A 234 2.98 -40.70 -60.27
CA ALA A 234 2.99 -39.33 -59.78
C ALA A 234 3.28 -38.32 -60.92
N LEU A 235 4.17 -38.67 -61.85
CA LEU A 235 4.48 -37.86 -63.03
C LEU A 235 3.31 -37.80 -64.04
N ASP A 236 2.54 -38.87 -64.21
CA ASP A 236 1.31 -38.85 -65.04
C ASP A 236 0.26 -37.89 -64.49
N ILE A 237 0.08 -37.86 -63.16
CA ILE A 237 -0.86 -36.94 -62.50
C ILE A 237 -0.43 -35.48 -62.66
N ILE A 238 0.88 -35.19 -62.56
CA ILE A 238 1.41 -33.83 -62.69
C ILE A 238 1.35 -33.32 -64.13
N ASN A 239 1.43 -34.21 -65.12
CA ASN A 239 1.46 -33.85 -66.55
C ASN A 239 0.07 -33.88 -67.23
N ARG A 240 -1.02 -34.03 -66.46
CA ARG A 240 -2.42 -33.84 -66.91
C ARG A 240 -2.90 -32.43 -66.60
#